data_AF-A0A512NQ22-F1
#
_entry.id   AF-A0A512NQ22-F1
#
_cell.length_a   1.000
_cell.length_b   1.000
_cell.length_c   1.000
_cell.angle_alpha   90.00
_cell.angle_beta   90.00
_cell.angle_gamma   90.00
#
_symmetry.space_group_name_H-M   'P 1'
#
loop_
_entity.id
_entity.type
_entity.pdbx_description
1 polymer ?
#
loop_
_entity_poly.entity_id
_entity_poly.type
_entity_poly.pdbx_seq_one_letter_code
_entity_poly.pdbx_strand_id
1 'polypeptide(L)'
;MTGLAEPATSDQELSRAALAQRISKLLAALERAKRQPNRREAYHLREALEMIENERYVDAEAAVIKAEHLAPLPAHVAKLVPTNNVWGIKQIREALDRLEGREQ
;
A
#
# COMPACT_ATOMS: atom_id res chain seq x y z
N MET A 1 -35.37 1.88 -18.55
CA MET A 1 -34.46 3.04 -18.64
C MET A 1 -33.13 2.60 -18.07
N THR A 2 -32.11 2.57 -18.93
CA THR A 2 -30.66 2.70 -18.69
C THR A 2 -30.14 2.15 -17.35
N GLY A 3 -29.38 1.07 -17.27
CA GLY A 3 -28.27 0.70 -18.14
C GLY A 3 -26.96 0.92 -17.40
N LEU A 4 -26.31 -0.18 -17.03
CA LEU A 4 -24.86 -0.39 -16.99
C LEU A 4 -24.02 0.51 -16.07
N ALA A 5 -23.58 -0.08 -14.96
CA ALA A 5 -22.22 0.11 -14.44
C ALA A 5 -21.77 -1.12 -13.63
N GLU A 6 -21.74 -2.30 -14.25
CA GLU A 6 -20.71 -3.28 -13.88
C GLU A 6 -19.71 -3.30 -15.03
N PRO A 7 -18.46 -2.92 -14.75
CA PRO A 7 -17.37 -3.68 -15.31
C PRO A 7 -16.29 -3.97 -14.27
N ALA A 8 -16.17 -5.28 -13.99
CA ALA A 8 -14.93 -6.01 -13.80
C ALA A 8 -13.77 -5.32 -13.09
N THR A 9 -13.41 -5.83 -11.92
CA THR A 9 -11.98 -6.01 -11.63
C THR A 9 -11.83 -7.26 -10.80
N SER A 10 -11.26 -8.28 -11.47
CA SER A 10 -10.63 -9.48 -10.94
C SER A 10 -11.07 -9.92 -9.54
N ASP A 11 -11.72 -11.09 -9.47
CA ASP A 11 -11.74 -11.94 -8.27
C ASP A 11 -10.30 -12.42 -7.98
N GLN A 12 -9.41 -11.45 -7.77
CA GLN A 12 -8.06 -11.69 -7.33
C GLN A 12 -8.23 -11.95 -5.86
N GLU A 13 -8.33 -13.23 -5.50
CA GLU A 13 -8.48 -13.72 -4.14
C GLU A 13 -7.66 -12.82 -3.21
N LEU A 14 -8.37 -12.00 -2.42
CA LEU A 14 -7.80 -10.97 -1.57
C LEU A 14 -7.05 -11.66 -0.45
N SER A 15 -5.86 -12.10 -0.80
CA SER A 15 -4.98 -12.86 0.03
C SER A 15 -3.82 -11.98 0.42
N ARG A 16 -3.32 -12.25 1.61
CA ARG A 16 -2.08 -11.69 2.12
C ARG A 16 -0.94 -11.76 1.09
N ALA A 17 -0.81 -12.87 0.37
CA ALA A 17 0.23 -13.06 -0.66
C ALA A 17 0.02 -12.17 -1.90
N ALA A 18 -1.22 -12.05 -2.40
CA ALA A 18 -1.52 -11.19 -3.55
C ALA A 18 -1.24 -9.71 -3.24
N LEU A 19 -1.64 -9.25 -2.05
CA LEU A 19 -1.39 -7.88 -1.58
C LEU A 19 0.10 -7.61 -1.36
N ALA A 20 0.82 -8.53 -0.71
CA ALA A 20 2.26 -8.43 -0.52
C ALA A 20 3.02 -8.36 -1.86
N GLN A 21 2.61 -9.18 -2.84
CA GLN A 21 3.21 -9.15 -4.18
C GLN A 21 2.98 -7.80 -4.88
N ARG A 22 1.79 -7.21 -4.71
CA ARG A 22 1.44 -5.91 -5.32
C ARG A 22 2.25 -4.77 -4.71
N ILE A 23 2.38 -4.73 -3.38
CA ILE A 23 3.27 -3.78 -2.70
C ILE A 23 4.72 -3.97 -3.16
N SER A 24 5.18 -5.21 -3.27
CA SER A 24 6.54 -5.53 -3.76
C SER A 24 6.79 -5.02 -5.17
N LYS A 25 5.81 -5.15 -6.08
CA LYS A 25 5.90 -4.60 -7.45
C LYS A 25 5.99 -3.08 -7.44
N LEU A 26 5.21 -2.41 -6.59
CA LEU A 26 5.28 -0.96 -6.43
C LEU A 26 6.67 -0.53 -5.94
N LEU A 27 7.19 -1.17 -4.89
CA LEU A 27 8.54 -0.90 -4.38
C LEU A 27 9.61 -1.09 -5.47
N ALA A 28 9.54 -2.19 -6.23
CA ALA A 28 10.47 -2.44 -7.32
C ALA A 28 10.39 -1.37 -8.42
N ALA A 29 9.22 -0.77 -8.66
CA ALA A 29 9.08 0.36 -9.59
C ALA A 29 9.74 1.63 -9.03
N LEU A 30 9.61 1.90 -7.74
CA LEU A 30 10.30 3.00 -7.04
C LEU A 30 11.83 2.85 -7.10
N GLU A 31 12.33 1.65 -6.85
CA GLU A 31 13.76 1.32 -6.91
C GLU A 31 14.32 1.50 -8.32
N ARG A 32 13.60 1.02 -9.35
CA ARG A 32 13.99 1.23 -10.75
C ARG A 32 14.03 2.72 -11.13
N ALA A 33 13.10 3.50 -10.59
CA ALA A 33 13.07 4.95 -10.76
C ALA A 33 14.10 5.70 -9.87
N LYS A 34 14.89 4.97 -9.05
CA LYS A 34 15.88 5.52 -8.11
C LYS A 34 15.30 6.60 -7.18
N ARG A 35 14.02 6.45 -6.80
CA ARG A 35 13.32 7.40 -5.93
C ARG A 35 12.81 6.74 -4.67
N GLN A 36 12.77 7.50 -3.58
CA GLN A 36 12.05 7.07 -2.38
C GLN A 36 10.53 7.27 -2.56
N PRO A 37 9.70 6.49 -1.85
CA PRO A 37 8.27 6.79 -1.76
C PRO A 37 8.09 8.19 -1.17
N ASN A 38 7.16 8.94 -1.74
CA ASN A 38 6.74 10.22 -1.18
C ASN A 38 5.88 10.00 0.06
N ARG A 39 5.57 11.09 0.77
CA ARG A 39 4.77 11.05 2.01
C ARG A 39 3.41 10.37 1.83
N ARG A 40 2.76 10.51 0.66
CA ARG A 40 1.46 9.90 0.38
C ARG A 40 1.58 8.41 0.15
N GLU A 41 2.52 8.00 -0.70
CA GLU A 41 2.83 6.60 -0.97
C GLU A 41 3.18 5.87 0.32
N ALA A 42 4.13 6.41 1.09
CA ALA A 42 4.57 5.80 2.34
C ALA A 42 3.44 5.69 3.38
N TYR A 43 2.57 6.69 3.47
CA TYR A 43 1.43 6.66 4.38
C TYR A 43 0.45 5.54 4.02
N HIS A 44 -0.01 5.51 2.77
CA HIS A 44 -0.98 4.51 2.32
C HIS A 44 -0.38 3.10 2.30
N LEU A 45 0.92 2.96 2.01
CA LEU A 45 1.64 1.69 2.11
C LEU A 45 1.73 1.19 3.55
N ARG A 46 1.97 2.10 4.50
CA ARG A 46 1.95 1.73 5.93
C ARG A 46 0.56 1.30 6.37
N GLU A 47 -0.48 2.04 6.01
CA GLU A 47 -1.87 1.62 6.29
C GLU A 47 -2.17 0.25 5.68
N ALA A 48 -1.74 -0.01 4.43
CA ALA A 48 -1.93 -1.30 3.79
C ALA A 48 -1.26 -2.43 4.58
N LEU A 49 -0.03 -2.24 5.04
CA LEU A 49 0.70 -3.24 5.84
C LEU A 49 -0.01 -3.51 7.17
N GLU A 50 -0.43 -2.47 7.89
CA GLU A 50 -1.19 -2.60 9.15
C GLU A 50 -2.51 -3.35 8.91
N MET A 51 -3.21 -3.10 7.79
CA MET A 51 -4.44 -3.84 7.45
C MET A 51 -4.17 -5.30 7.08
N ILE A 52 -3.06 -5.61 6.41
CA ILE A 52 -2.66 -7.00 6.12
C ILE A 52 -2.34 -7.76 7.41
N GLU A 53 -1.64 -7.12 8.36
CA GLU A 53 -1.35 -7.70 9.69
C GLU A 53 -2.61 -8.04 10.46
N ASN A 54 -3.67 -7.22 10.31
CA ASN A 54 -4.96 -7.42 10.97
C ASN A 54 -5.97 -8.24 10.14
N GLU A 55 -5.52 -8.94 9.08
CA GLU A 55 -6.37 -9.75 8.19
C GLU A 55 -7.50 -8.97 7.49
N ARG A 56 -7.39 -7.64 7.42
CA ARG A 56 -8.35 -6.74 6.78
C ARG A 56 -8.01 -6.54 5.31
N TYR A 57 -8.12 -7.59 4.51
CA TYR A 57 -7.60 -7.60 3.13
C TYR A 57 -8.31 -6.63 2.17
N VAL A 58 -9.61 -6.39 2.35
CA VAL A 58 -10.36 -5.41 1.54
C VAL A 58 -9.88 -3.99 1.82
N ASP A 59 -9.65 -3.65 3.09
CA ASP A 59 -9.14 -2.34 3.49
C ASP A 59 -7.68 -2.15 3.06
N ALA A 60 -6.89 -3.23 3.14
CA ALA A 60 -5.52 -3.26 2.65
C ALA A 60 -5.45 -2.99 1.15
N GLU A 61 -6.32 -3.62 0.35
CA GLU A 61 -6.39 -3.37 -1.08
C GLU A 61 -6.70 -1.91 -1.39
N ALA A 62 -7.71 -1.36 -0.72
CA ALA A 62 -8.08 0.05 -0.90
C ALA A 62 -6.91 0.99 -0.55
N ALA A 63 -6.12 0.66 0.47
CA ALA A 63 -4.91 1.39 0.83
C ALA A 63 -3.80 1.25 -0.23
N VAL A 64 -3.58 0.06 -0.78
CA VAL A 64 -2.62 -0.14 -1.89
C VAL A 64 -3.01 0.68 -3.12
N ILE A 65 -4.30 0.68 -3.50
CA ILE A 65 -4.80 1.51 -4.60
C ILE A 65 -4.53 2.99 -4.32
N LYS A 66 -4.81 3.47 -3.11
CA LYS A 66 -4.53 4.86 -2.73
C LYS A 66 -3.05 5.21 -2.83
N ALA A 67 -2.16 4.29 -2.48
CA ALA A 67 -0.72 4.45 -2.62
C ALA A 67 -0.31 4.57 -4.10
N GLU A 68 -0.78 3.64 -4.94
CA GLU A 68 -0.52 3.60 -6.38
C GLU A 68 -0.99 4.89 -7.09
N HIS A 69 -2.15 5.41 -6.68
CA HIS A 69 -2.78 6.61 -7.25
C HIS A 69 -2.36 7.94 -6.60
N LEU A 70 -1.41 7.93 -5.65
CA LEU A 70 -0.97 9.15 -4.94
C LEU A 70 -2.12 9.91 -4.26
N ALA A 71 -3.12 9.18 -3.76
CA ALA A 71 -4.31 9.73 -3.16
C ALA A 71 -3.96 10.72 -2.04
N PRO A 72 -4.75 11.79 -1.86
CA PRO A 72 -4.47 12.78 -0.83
C PRO A 72 -4.45 12.13 0.56
N LEU A 73 -3.59 12.67 1.43
CA LEU A 73 -3.57 12.29 2.83
C LEU A 73 -4.89 12.71 3.49
N PRO A 74 -5.40 11.93 4.46
CA PRO A 74 -6.52 12.37 5.28
C PRO A 74 -6.23 13.73 5.93
N ALA A 75 -7.24 14.59 6.02
CA ALA A 75 -7.06 15.99 6.45
C ALA A 75 -6.41 16.13 7.84
N HIS A 76 -6.67 15.18 8.75
CA HIS A 76 -6.05 15.15 10.07
C HIS A 76 -4.55 14.81 10.00
N VAL A 77 -4.14 13.90 9.11
CA VAL A 77 -2.72 13.55 8.86
C VAL A 77 -1.99 14.64 8.11
N ALA A 78 -2.65 15.28 7.13
CA ALA A 78 -2.06 16.36 6.34
C ALA A 78 -1.67 17.57 7.20
N LYS A 79 -2.45 17.85 8.26
CA LYS A 79 -2.22 18.95 9.21
C LYS A 79 -1.15 18.65 10.27
N LEU A 80 -0.82 17.37 10.48
CA LEU A 80 0.31 17.02 11.34
C LEU A 80 1.60 17.45 10.63
N VAL A 81 2.40 18.27 11.31
CA VAL A 81 3.80 18.55 10.94
C VAL A 81 4.43 17.20 10.63
N PRO A 82 5.10 17.01 9.48
CA PRO A 82 5.70 15.73 9.15
C PRO A 82 6.71 15.43 10.25
N THR A 83 6.34 14.55 11.19
CA THR A 83 7.33 13.75 11.88
C THR A 83 8.12 13.13 10.74
N ASN A 84 9.40 13.47 10.66
CA ASN A 84 10.30 13.27 9.52
C ASN A 84 10.60 11.79 9.23
N ASN A 85 9.66 10.90 9.54
CA ASN A 85 9.75 9.46 9.53
C ASN A 85 8.86 8.91 8.41
N VAL A 86 9.02 9.47 7.21
CA VAL A 86 8.44 8.89 6.00
C VAL A 86 9.15 7.57 5.76
N TRP A 87 8.41 6.47 5.75
CA TRP A 87 9.01 5.15 5.55
C TRP A 87 9.65 5.07 4.17
N GLY A 88 10.95 4.79 4.13
CA GLY A 88 11.67 4.50 2.89
C GLY A 88 11.39 3.07 2.39
N ILE A 89 11.86 2.77 1.18
CA ILE A 89 11.68 1.46 0.54
C ILE A 89 12.13 0.31 1.47
N LYS A 90 13.29 0.47 2.13
CA LYS A 90 13.85 -0.54 3.03
C LYS A 90 12.90 -0.88 4.18
N GLN A 91 12.30 0.12 4.82
CA GLN A 91 11.40 -0.07 5.96
C GLN A 91 10.09 -0.75 5.56
N ILE A 92 9.54 -0.38 4.40
CA ILE A 92 8.33 -1.01 3.87
C ILE A 92 8.61 -2.47 3.49
N ARG A 93 9.80 -2.75 2.93
CA ARG A 93 10.22 -4.11 2.59
C ARG A 93 10.48 -4.98 3.82
N GLU A 94 11.14 -4.45 4.83
CA GLU A 94 11.31 -5.14 6.12
C GLU A 94 9.95 -5.49 6.76
N ALA A 95 8.95 -4.62 6.65
CA ALA A 95 7.59 -4.91 7.11
C ALA A 95 6.88 -5.99 6.28
N LEU A 96 7.09 -6.01 4.95
CA LEU A 96 6.60 -7.09 4.10
C LEU A 96 7.27 -8.44 4.44
N ASP A 97 8.58 -8.46 4.67
CA ASP A 97 9.32 -9.68 4.99
C ASP A 97 8.83 -10.28 6.32
N ARG A 98 8.59 -9.42 7.33
CA ARG A 98 7.94 -9.81 8.60
C ARG A 98 6.58 -10.43 8.39
N LEU A 99 5.74 -9.75 7.61
CA LEU A 99 4.44 -10.27 7.27
C LEU A 99 4.57 -11.66 6.65
N GLU A 100 5.47 -11.84 5.67
CA GLU A 100 5.66 -13.11 4.95
C GLU A 100 6.27 -14.24 5.78
N GLY A 101 6.65 -13.98 7.03
CA GLY A 101 7.37 -14.95 7.86
C GLY A 101 8.73 -15.30 7.26
N ARG A 102 9.30 -14.39 6.46
CA ARG A 102 10.61 -14.53 5.81
C ARG A 102 11.73 -13.91 6.63
N GLU A 103 11.50 -13.69 7.92
CA GLU A 103 12.55 -13.27 8.84
C GLU A 103 13.64 -14.36 8.85
N GLN A 104 14.80 -14.03 8.28
CA GLN A 104 16.03 -14.80 8.40
C GLN A 104 16.84 -14.28 9.58
#